data_AF-A0A7Y2N7W5-F1
#
_entry.id   AF-A0A7Y2N7W5-F1
#
_cell.length_a   1.000
_cell.length_b   1.000
_cell.length_c   1.000
_cell.angle_alpha   90.00
_cell.angle_beta   90.00
_cell.angle_gamma   90.00
#
_symmetry.space_group_name_H-M   'P 1'
#
loop_
_entity.id
_entity.type
_entity.pdbx_description
1 polymer ?
#
loop_
_entity_poly.entity_id
_entity_poly.type
_entity_poly.pdbx_seq_one_letter_code
_entity_poly.pdbx_strand_id
1 'polypeptide(L)'
;MRLLRLDLGGQSGSLNLHPFLTVMQRKGVDDRQPVINAARALANGDGAGVHGLVETEKGLIELEGLPPAALGCPITTEDIVLDTDEAAGGTTSPPAMKAELDQLVRRASIDAVAVEMIRADLDPAAAARLQHLRSYQAGDAEALMDSRVVANLAKVGHALSVVNEQPPTLIEAATGMMDLIQKWRAYQAKAASHAPHVDALTERIAAAESELKLAEIAQIQAEADAQPVRLSSEEEARLDELANPTTERRGKKKPRERTDAESKEMNAILGRIGLPTYTAYAMHRLNPQAPPQKQAALHAASATVARAQADLEEARAEASLDPVQRELQFDRAAIVEEAKPHLGELLPEDLGPALESRLTERENPLWIEALGKLFDALDSVGSGIPTNMEPADLPQWAVEWIEITERDAREKAGIAPDDIDDQVTAAENALRRHAKAMARIDQMEAAAEQTARKAQHLEMQLARAEQPSRPGASEALDNLLPQLERINAHAGSSCPVILSGQFGVLTDDEVEDLLFSLEAFTEHFQLIVVTERDCAQQWAATVGLERASSV
;
A
#
# COMPACT_ATOMS: atom_id res chain seq x y z
N MET A 1 36.62 30.09 28.34
CA MET A 1 37.46 30.29 27.14
C MET A 1 38.35 31.52 27.33
N ARG A 2 39.66 31.43 27.09
CA ARG A 2 40.63 32.53 27.25
C ARG A 2 41.31 32.87 25.93
N LEU A 3 41.49 34.15 25.65
CA LEU A 3 42.21 34.66 24.49
C LEU A 3 43.71 34.72 24.82
N LEU A 4 44.56 33.98 24.11
CA LEU A 4 46.01 33.95 24.36
C LEU A 4 46.80 34.78 23.35
N ARG A 5 46.31 34.85 22.11
CA ARG A 5 46.88 35.69 21.06
C ARG A 5 45.76 36.26 20.19
N LEU A 6 45.84 37.54 19.82
CA LEU A 6 44.99 38.16 18.81
C LEU A 6 45.86 38.74 17.71
N ASP A 7 45.68 38.27 16.48
CA ASP A 7 46.39 38.74 15.30
C ASP A 7 45.53 39.81 14.62
N LEU A 8 45.83 41.08 14.94
CA LEU A 8 45.07 42.25 14.48
C LEU A 8 45.63 42.67 13.12
N GLY A 9 44.92 42.37 12.02
CA GLY A 9 45.39 42.69 10.66
C GLY A 9 45.79 44.16 10.48
N GLY A 10 46.86 44.42 9.70
CA GLY A 10 47.42 45.76 9.44
C GLY A 10 48.80 46.00 10.07
N GLN A 11 49.18 47.28 10.31
CA GLN A 11 50.48 47.65 10.92
C GLN A 11 50.60 47.31 12.42
N SER A 12 49.52 46.81 13.04
CA SER A 12 49.37 46.68 14.49
C SER A 12 49.88 45.35 15.07
N GLY A 13 50.29 44.39 14.23
CA GLY A 13 50.94 43.14 14.63
C GLY A 13 50.07 42.16 15.44
N SER A 14 50.70 41.08 15.91
CA SER A 14 50.11 40.11 16.83
C SER A 14 50.21 40.57 18.28
N LEU A 15 49.12 40.47 19.04
CA LEU A 15 49.06 40.80 20.45
C LEU A 15 48.99 39.52 21.28
N ASN A 16 49.98 39.31 22.16
CA ASN A 16 49.91 38.25 23.16
C ASN A 16 49.14 38.75 24.39
N LEU A 17 48.16 37.97 24.82
CA LEU A 17 47.29 38.27 25.94
C LEU A 17 47.62 37.33 27.10
N HIS A 18 47.69 37.89 28.31
CA HIS A 18 47.86 37.10 29.51
C HIS A 18 46.51 36.42 29.88
N PRO A 19 46.50 35.16 30.35
CA PRO A 19 45.28 34.40 30.61
C PRO A 19 44.37 34.97 31.71
N PHE A 20 44.87 35.90 32.53
CA PHE A 20 44.13 36.49 33.64
C PHE A 20 43.84 37.97 33.45
N LEU A 21 44.86 38.76 33.09
CA LEU A 21 44.79 40.21 33.06
C LEU A 21 45.80 40.74 32.03
N THR A 22 45.31 41.48 31.03
CA THR A 22 46.15 42.22 30.10
C THR A 22 45.80 43.70 30.16
N VAL A 23 46.81 44.57 30.34
CA VAL A 23 46.64 46.02 30.20
C VAL A 23 47.31 46.49 28.92
N MET A 24 46.54 47.16 28.07
CA MET A 24 46.96 47.63 26.76
C MET A 24 46.94 49.15 26.71
N GLN A 25 48.08 49.74 26.36
CA GLN A 25 48.17 51.16 26.06
C GLN A 25 47.84 51.41 24.59
N ARG A 26 46.70 52.05 24.30
CA ARG A 26 46.30 52.40 22.93
C ARG A 26 45.71 53.81 22.87
N LYS A 27 46.29 54.65 22.00
CA LYS A 27 45.93 56.07 21.87
C LYS A 27 44.80 56.24 20.86
N GLY A 28 43.67 56.79 21.31
CA GLY A 28 42.53 57.09 20.44
C GLY A 28 41.65 55.89 20.09
N VAL A 29 40.43 56.20 19.65
CA VAL A 29 39.35 55.22 19.37
C VAL A 29 39.73 54.24 18.27
N ASP A 30 40.44 54.72 17.23
CA ASP A 30 40.83 53.93 16.05
C ASP A 30 41.79 52.77 16.40
N ASP A 31 42.62 52.93 17.44
CA ASP A 31 43.55 51.90 17.88
C ASP A 31 42.88 50.85 18.79
N ARG A 32 41.82 51.24 19.53
CA ARG A 32 41.11 50.37 20.50
C ARG A 32 40.06 49.48 19.83
N GLN A 33 39.34 50.02 18.84
CA GLN A 33 38.21 49.35 18.20
C GLN A 33 38.52 47.97 17.59
N PRO A 34 39.70 47.73 16.96
CA PRO A 34 40.02 46.42 16.41
C PRO A 34 40.07 45.30 17.47
N VAL A 35 40.59 45.60 18.67
CA VAL A 35 40.68 44.65 19.79
C VAL A 35 39.28 44.35 20.33
N ILE A 36 38.47 45.39 20.51
CA ILE A 36 37.09 45.32 20.99
C ILE A 36 36.23 44.46 20.05
N ASN A 37 36.31 44.73 18.75
CA ASN A 37 35.57 44.00 17.74
C ASN A 37 35.98 42.53 17.68
N ALA A 38 37.29 42.24 17.73
CA ALA A 38 37.79 40.87 17.69
C ALA A 38 37.32 40.06 18.91
N ALA A 39 37.41 40.62 20.12
CA ALA A 39 36.94 39.94 21.32
C ALA A 39 35.42 39.75 21.34
N ARG A 40 34.65 40.75 20.92
CA ARG A 40 33.17 40.67 20.87
C ARG A 40 32.71 39.62 19.86
N ALA A 41 33.34 39.56 18.69
CA ALA A 41 33.07 38.51 17.70
C ALA A 41 33.32 37.12 18.30
N LEU A 42 34.49 36.91 18.92
CA LEU A 42 34.84 35.64 19.55
C LEU A 42 33.93 35.25 20.71
N ALA A 43 33.49 36.19 21.54
CA ALA A 43 32.57 35.89 22.65
C ALA A 43 31.17 35.51 22.17
N ASN A 44 30.72 36.06 21.04
CA ASN A 44 29.47 35.69 20.39
C ASN A 44 29.57 34.39 19.56
N GLY A 45 30.72 33.72 19.57
CA GLY A 45 30.96 32.50 18.80
C GLY A 45 31.22 32.74 17.30
N ASP A 46 31.47 33.99 16.89
CA ASP A 46 31.82 34.35 15.52
C ASP A 46 33.34 34.53 15.36
N GLY A 47 33.99 33.53 14.77
CA GLY A 47 35.43 33.55 14.48
C GLY A 47 35.79 34.08 13.10
N ALA A 48 34.81 34.51 12.29
CA ALA A 48 35.04 34.87 10.90
C ALA A 48 35.92 36.13 10.80
N GLY A 49 37.11 35.98 10.22
CA GLY A 49 38.06 37.09 10.01
C GLY A 49 38.88 37.50 11.24
N VAL A 50 38.79 36.78 12.35
CA VAL A 50 39.67 36.95 13.52
C VAL A 50 40.74 35.86 13.50
N HIS A 51 42.00 36.27 13.61
CA HIS A 51 43.16 35.38 13.69
C HIS A 51 43.78 35.43 15.09
N GLY A 52 44.38 34.33 15.57
CA GLY A 52 44.90 34.28 16.94
C GLY A 52 44.96 32.88 17.57
N LEU A 53 45.09 32.83 18.89
CA LEU A 53 45.15 31.60 19.68
C LEU A 53 44.20 31.71 20.87
N VAL A 54 43.35 30.71 21.06
CA VAL A 54 42.34 30.66 22.12
C VAL A 54 42.43 29.35 22.90
N GLU A 55 42.30 29.43 24.22
CA GLU A 55 42.14 28.28 25.10
C GLU A 55 40.66 28.05 25.41
N THR A 56 40.15 26.87 25.08
CA THR A 56 38.77 26.43 25.41
C THR A 56 38.82 25.22 26.33
N GLU A 57 37.67 24.80 26.88
CA GLU A 57 37.57 23.54 27.65
C GLU A 57 38.01 22.31 26.83
N LYS A 58 37.96 22.40 25.50
CA LYS A 58 38.37 21.33 24.57
C LYS A 58 39.86 21.36 24.23
N GLY A 59 40.61 22.36 24.72
CA GLY A 59 42.03 22.57 24.45
C GLY A 59 42.34 23.88 23.73
N LEU A 60 43.60 24.01 23.28
CA LEU A 60 44.12 25.16 22.53
C LEU A 60 43.68 25.09 21.05
N ILE A 61 43.11 26.18 20.55
CA ILE A 61 42.59 26.32 19.18
C ILE A 61 43.28 27.51 18.52
N GLU A 62 43.95 27.28 17.40
CA GLU A 62 44.48 28.34 16.53
C GLU A 62 43.38 28.84 15.59
N LEU A 63 43.12 30.14 15.63
CA LEU A 63 42.11 30.81 14.82
C LEU A 63 42.71 31.16 13.46
N GLU A 64 42.48 30.31 12.46
CA GLU A 64 42.88 30.57 11.07
C GLU A 64 41.73 31.21 10.25
N GLY A 65 40.93 32.09 10.86
CA GLY A 65 39.70 32.60 10.23
C GLY A 65 38.63 31.52 10.05
N LEU A 66 38.55 30.60 11.02
CA LEU A 66 37.65 29.44 11.02
C LEU A 66 36.18 29.87 10.92
N PRO A 67 35.32 29.10 10.22
CA PRO A 67 33.88 29.33 10.23
C PRO A 67 33.28 29.06 11.63
N PRO A 68 32.13 29.71 11.97
CA PRO A 68 31.58 29.79 13.34
C PRO A 68 31.42 28.47 14.10
N ALA A 69 31.29 27.35 13.38
CA ALA A 69 31.01 26.03 13.95
C ALA A 69 32.13 25.46 14.86
N ALA A 70 33.37 25.95 14.74
CA ALA A 70 34.52 25.40 15.50
C ALA A 70 34.63 25.95 16.95
N LEU A 71 34.10 27.14 17.22
CA LEU A 71 34.19 27.81 18.53
C LEU A 71 33.07 27.42 19.50
N GLY A 72 32.00 26.78 19.02
CA GLY A 72 30.86 26.35 19.83
C GLY A 72 29.79 27.44 19.99
N CYS A 73 28.89 27.27 20.98
CA CYS A 73 27.87 28.25 21.32
C CYS A 73 28.50 29.56 21.84
N PRO A 74 27.83 30.72 21.70
CA PRO A 74 28.27 31.97 22.31
C PRO A 74 28.56 31.78 23.81
N ILE A 75 29.67 32.35 24.27
CA ILE A 75 30.11 32.25 25.67
C ILE A 75 29.15 33.00 26.59
N THR A 76 28.62 34.11 26.11
CA THR A 76 27.62 34.94 26.78
C THR A 76 26.75 35.64 25.74
N THR A 77 25.50 35.96 26.10
CA THR A 77 24.61 36.82 25.31
C THR A 77 24.68 38.29 25.75
N GLU A 78 25.38 38.58 26.84
CA GLU A 78 25.62 39.93 27.36
C GLU A 78 26.85 40.57 26.68
N ASP A 79 26.88 41.90 26.58
CA ASP A 79 28.05 42.60 26.03
C ASP A 79 29.25 42.47 26.98
N ILE A 80 30.39 42.08 26.44
CA ILE A 80 31.63 41.86 27.19
C ILE A 80 32.47 43.13 27.33
N VAL A 81 32.04 44.23 26.71
CA VAL A 81 32.74 45.51 26.68
C VAL A 81 32.08 46.44 27.67
N LEU A 82 32.81 46.81 28.71
CA LEU A 82 32.35 47.76 29.70
C LEU A 82 33.09 49.08 29.49
N ASP A 83 32.36 50.12 29.09
CA ASP A 83 32.91 51.46 28.95
C ASP A 83 32.80 52.22 30.29
N THR A 84 33.96 52.54 30.84
CA THR A 84 34.08 53.26 32.12
C THR A 84 33.76 54.75 31.98
N ASP A 85 33.84 55.32 30.77
CA ASP A 85 33.52 56.73 30.51
C ASP A 85 32.01 56.94 30.24
N GLU A 86 31.30 55.99 29.61
CA GLU A 86 29.82 56.03 29.51
C GLU A 86 29.13 55.90 30.87
N ALA A 87 29.71 55.11 31.80
CA ALA A 87 29.21 54.98 33.16
C ALA A 87 29.32 56.29 33.97
N ALA A 88 30.27 57.17 33.63
CA ALA A 88 30.45 58.48 34.26
C ALA A 88 29.67 59.61 33.54
N GLY A 89 29.30 59.41 32.27
CA GLY A 89 28.68 60.40 31.39
C GLY A 89 27.16 60.33 31.31
N GLY A 90 26.45 60.55 32.43
CA GLY A 90 24.99 60.69 32.44
C GLY A 90 24.48 61.84 31.57
N THR A 91 24.16 61.58 30.31
CA THR A 91 23.62 62.59 29.36
C THR A 91 22.09 62.60 29.27
N THR A 92 21.40 61.64 29.89
CA THR A 92 19.93 61.65 29.98
C THR A 92 19.51 62.17 31.35
N SER A 93 18.93 63.37 31.39
CA SER A 93 18.48 63.92 32.67
C SER A 93 17.34 63.06 33.26
N PRO A 94 17.25 62.89 34.60
CA PRO A 94 16.21 62.12 35.27
C PRO A 94 14.76 62.38 34.79
N PRO A 95 14.33 63.62 34.45
CA PRO A 95 12.98 63.83 33.92
C PRO A 95 12.74 63.21 32.54
N ALA A 96 13.78 63.05 31.70
CA ALA A 96 13.66 62.38 30.41
C ALA A 96 13.45 60.86 30.58
N MET A 97 14.21 60.23 31.48
CA MET A 97 14.04 58.80 31.82
C MET A 97 12.65 58.52 32.42
N LYS A 98 12.15 59.42 33.28
CA LYS A 98 10.81 59.30 33.87
C LYS A 98 9.69 59.40 32.83
N ALA A 99 9.83 60.30 31.87
CA ALA A 99 8.87 60.42 30.77
C ALA A 99 8.85 59.17 29.87
N GLU A 100 10.02 58.57 29.61
CA GLU A 100 10.15 57.33 28.85
C GLU A 100 9.54 56.14 29.60
N LEU A 101 9.79 56.03 30.92
CA LEU A 101 9.17 55.03 31.77
C LEU A 101 7.63 55.14 31.74
N ASP A 102 7.08 56.33 31.93
CA ASP A 102 5.63 56.58 31.87
C ASP A 102 5.05 56.18 30.51
N GLN A 103 5.78 56.40 29.41
CA GLN A 103 5.37 56.01 28.07
C GLN A 103 5.37 54.48 27.89
N LEU A 104 6.37 53.78 28.42
CA LEU A 104 6.44 52.32 28.36
C LEU A 104 5.35 51.66 29.20
N VAL A 105 5.08 52.18 30.40
CA VAL A 105 4.00 51.70 31.28
C VAL A 105 2.62 51.87 30.61
N ARG A 106 2.37 53.04 30.01
CA ARG A 106 1.12 53.26 29.24
C ARG A 106 1.00 52.29 28.07
N ARG A 107 2.08 52.07 27.31
CA ARG A 107 2.07 51.13 26.20
C ARG A 107 1.77 49.70 26.64
N ALA A 108 2.43 49.23 27.71
CA ALA A 108 2.17 47.92 28.30
C ALA A 108 0.69 47.75 28.73
N SER A 109 0.08 48.80 29.29
CA SER A 109 -1.35 48.76 29.66
C SER A 109 -2.29 48.65 28.46
N ILE A 110 -1.98 49.30 27.33
CA ILE A 110 -2.76 49.23 26.08
C ILE A 110 -2.64 47.84 25.46
N ASP A 111 -1.41 47.30 25.42
CA ASP A 111 -1.14 45.97 24.87
C ASP A 111 -1.84 44.88 25.70
N ALA A 112 -1.87 45.00 27.03
CA ALA A 112 -2.59 44.09 27.92
C ALA A 112 -4.11 44.09 27.67
N VAL A 113 -4.73 45.26 27.51
CA VAL A 113 -6.17 45.35 27.17
C VAL A 113 -6.46 44.71 25.81
N ALA A 114 -5.59 44.95 24.82
CA ALA A 114 -5.75 44.37 23.49
C ALA A 114 -5.63 42.83 23.50
N VAL A 115 -4.74 42.26 24.31
CA VAL A 115 -4.64 40.80 24.51
C VAL A 115 -5.94 40.24 25.10
N GLU A 116 -6.48 40.87 26.14
CA GLU A 116 -7.74 40.42 26.76
C GLU A 116 -8.94 40.55 25.83
N MET A 117 -8.99 41.60 24.99
CA MET A 117 -10.02 41.71 23.94
C MET A 117 -9.93 40.57 22.92
N ILE A 118 -8.72 40.20 22.47
CA ILE A 118 -8.55 39.09 21.53
C ILE A 118 -8.92 37.77 22.21
N ARG A 119 -8.57 37.57 23.49
CA ARG A 119 -8.93 36.38 24.27
C ARG A 119 -10.45 36.23 24.46
N ALA A 120 -11.17 37.33 24.66
CA ALA A 120 -12.63 37.30 24.80
C ALA A 120 -13.35 36.86 23.50
N ASP A 121 -12.72 37.09 22.34
CA ASP A 121 -13.24 36.71 21.02
C ASP A 121 -12.80 35.29 20.58
N LEU A 122 -12.00 34.58 21.39
CA LEU A 122 -11.59 33.21 21.09
C LEU A 122 -12.73 32.22 21.38
N ASP A 123 -12.96 31.33 20.42
CA ASP A 123 -13.88 30.21 20.55
C ASP A 123 -13.11 28.91 20.89
N PRO A 124 -13.03 28.52 22.18
CA PRO A 124 -12.29 27.33 22.59
C PRO A 124 -12.90 26.03 22.05
N ALA A 125 -14.17 26.06 21.62
CA ALA A 125 -14.87 24.89 21.09
C ALA A 125 -14.76 24.75 19.56
N ALA A 126 -14.03 25.63 18.87
CA ALA A 126 -13.89 25.59 17.42
C ALA A 126 -13.22 24.30 16.91
N ALA A 127 -12.18 23.82 17.59
CA ALA A 127 -11.48 22.58 17.22
C ALA A 127 -12.35 21.34 17.46
N ALA A 128 -13.04 21.28 18.60
CA ALA A 128 -13.96 20.20 18.93
C ALA A 128 -15.14 20.13 17.93
N ARG A 129 -15.69 21.29 17.54
CA ARG A 129 -16.74 21.36 16.51
C ARG A 129 -16.26 20.90 15.13
N LEU A 130 -15.05 21.27 14.71
CA LEU A 130 -14.50 20.79 13.44
C LEU A 130 -14.25 19.28 13.46
N GLN A 131 -13.72 18.75 14.58
CA GLN A 131 -13.50 17.31 14.74
C GLN A 131 -14.84 16.55 14.70
N HIS A 132 -15.85 17.09 15.38
CA HIS A 132 -17.20 16.59 15.35
C HIS A 132 -17.70 16.57 13.90
N LEU A 133 -17.75 17.71 13.19
CA LEU A 133 -18.21 17.79 11.79
C LEU A 133 -17.46 16.85 10.81
N ARG A 134 -16.16 16.61 11.03
CA ARG A 134 -15.38 15.67 10.20
C ARG A 134 -15.72 14.20 10.46
N SER A 135 -16.11 13.81 11.67
CA SER A 135 -16.58 12.44 11.91
C SER A 135 -17.89 12.16 11.15
N TYR A 136 -18.75 13.17 10.96
CA TYR A 136 -19.93 13.05 10.08
C TYR A 136 -19.55 12.81 8.62
N GLN A 137 -18.61 13.60 8.09
CA GLN A 137 -18.19 13.49 6.69
C GLN A 137 -17.53 12.14 6.41
N ALA A 138 -16.88 11.54 7.41
CA ALA A 138 -16.27 10.22 7.33
C ALA A 138 -17.29 9.05 7.41
N GLY A 139 -18.58 9.34 7.59
CA GLY A 139 -19.62 8.31 7.68
C GLY A 139 -19.69 7.60 9.03
N ASP A 140 -19.08 8.15 10.08
CA ASP A 140 -19.15 7.61 11.44
C ASP A 140 -20.49 7.98 12.09
N ALA A 141 -21.54 7.27 11.65
CA ALA A 141 -22.92 7.51 12.05
C ALA A 141 -23.17 7.24 13.54
N GLU A 142 -22.31 6.44 14.20
CA GLU A 142 -22.43 6.12 15.63
C GLU A 142 -22.13 7.31 16.54
N ALA A 143 -21.27 8.24 16.12
CA ALA A 143 -20.88 9.41 16.92
C ALA A 143 -22.05 10.37 17.22
N LEU A 144 -23.15 10.20 16.49
CA LEU A 144 -24.29 11.09 16.43
C LEU A 144 -25.54 10.59 17.14
N MET A 145 -25.65 9.28 17.23
CA MET A 145 -26.86 8.63 17.73
C MET A 145 -26.82 8.68 19.25
N ASP A 146 -28.00 8.74 19.88
CA ASP A 146 -28.09 8.52 21.31
C ASP A 146 -27.37 7.20 21.64
N SER A 147 -26.48 7.21 22.63
CA SER A 147 -25.80 6.03 23.17
C SER A 147 -26.72 4.81 23.33
N ARG A 148 -28.00 5.03 23.65
CA ARG A 148 -29.03 4.00 23.74
C ARG A 148 -29.42 3.42 22.38
N VAL A 149 -29.54 4.25 21.36
CA VAL A 149 -29.82 3.83 19.98
C VAL A 149 -28.65 3.00 19.44
N VAL A 150 -27.41 3.47 19.63
CA VAL A 150 -26.20 2.71 19.23
C VAL A 150 -26.16 1.35 19.92
N ALA A 151 -26.39 1.30 21.24
CA ALA A 151 -26.41 0.04 21.98
C ALA A 151 -27.52 -0.91 21.51
N ASN A 152 -28.69 -0.38 21.15
CA ASN A 152 -29.80 -1.17 20.64
C ASN A 152 -29.51 -1.73 19.23
N LEU A 153 -28.96 -0.90 18.33
CA LEU A 153 -28.53 -1.32 16.99
C LEU A 153 -27.44 -2.39 17.06
N ALA A 154 -26.42 -2.20 17.92
CA ALA A 154 -25.35 -3.16 18.12
C ALA A 154 -25.87 -4.50 18.67
N LYS A 155 -26.83 -4.46 19.61
CA LYS A 155 -27.45 -5.67 20.18
C LYS A 155 -28.21 -6.48 19.12
N VAL A 156 -29.04 -5.82 18.31
CA VAL A 156 -29.81 -6.47 17.23
C VAL A 156 -28.86 -6.94 16.12
N GLY A 157 -27.90 -6.11 15.71
CA GLY A 157 -26.92 -6.44 14.68
C GLY A 157 -26.05 -7.64 15.06
N HIS A 158 -25.63 -7.75 16.33
CA HIS A 158 -24.90 -8.92 16.80
C HIS A 158 -25.75 -10.19 16.73
N ALA A 159 -27.00 -10.14 17.22
CA ALA A 159 -27.91 -11.29 17.16
C ALA A 159 -28.20 -11.71 15.71
N LEU A 160 -28.35 -10.74 14.79
CA LEU A 160 -28.56 -10.99 13.37
C LEU A 160 -27.33 -11.66 12.72
N SER A 161 -26.12 -11.20 13.06
CA SER A 161 -24.88 -11.85 12.60
C SER A 161 -24.83 -13.32 13.02
N VAL A 162 -25.17 -13.62 14.27
CA VAL A 162 -25.19 -15.00 14.78
C VAL A 162 -26.19 -15.88 14.02
N VAL A 163 -27.36 -15.34 13.63
CA VAL A 163 -28.31 -16.08 12.79
C VAL A 163 -27.74 -16.33 11.40
N ASN A 164 -27.14 -15.33 10.77
CA ASN A 164 -26.61 -15.43 9.41
C ASN A 164 -25.42 -16.38 9.28
N GLU A 165 -24.68 -16.60 10.38
CA GLU A 165 -23.59 -17.58 10.44
C GLU A 165 -24.07 -19.04 10.51
N GLN A 166 -25.34 -19.27 10.86
CA GLN A 166 -25.92 -20.60 10.97
C GLN A 166 -26.77 -20.91 9.74
N PRO A 167 -26.52 -22.03 9.01
CA PRO A 167 -27.42 -22.43 7.93
C PRO A 167 -28.79 -22.84 8.50
N PRO A 168 -29.91 -22.52 7.82
CA PRO A 168 -31.26 -22.84 8.31
C PRO A 168 -31.53 -24.34 8.37
N THR A 169 -30.95 -25.10 7.45
CA THR A 169 -31.05 -26.54 7.37
C THR A 169 -29.68 -27.19 7.49
N LEU A 170 -29.62 -28.29 8.23
CA LEU A 170 -28.51 -29.23 8.21
C LEU A 170 -28.86 -30.36 7.25
N ILE A 171 -27.92 -30.69 6.38
CA ILE A 171 -28.00 -31.86 5.53
C ILE A 171 -27.37 -33.02 6.29
N GLU A 172 -28.20 -33.91 6.83
CA GLU A 172 -27.72 -35.16 7.41
C GLU A 172 -27.44 -36.15 6.27
N ALA A 173 -26.18 -36.57 6.16
CA ALA A 173 -25.71 -37.49 5.14
C ALA A 173 -24.77 -38.53 5.76
N ALA A 174 -24.74 -39.74 5.21
CA ALA A 174 -23.74 -40.73 5.59
C ALA A 174 -22.33 -40.20 5.30
N THR A 175 -21.34 -40.57 6.12
CA THR A 175 -19.93 -40.19 5.92
C THR A 175 -19.49 -40.52 4.49
N GLY A 176 -18.93 -39.53 3.77
CA GLY A 176 -18.47 -39.68 2.38
C GLY A 176 -19.54 -39.48 1.29
N MET A 177 -20.82 -39.35 1.66
CA MET A 177 -21.91 -39.17 0.68
C MET A 177 -21.82 -37.85 -0.08
N MET A 178 -21.52 -36.75 0.61
CA MET A 178 -21.39 -35.44 -0.02
C MET A 178 -20.20 -35.39 -0.98
N ASP A 179 -19.08 -35.99 -0.59
CA ASP A 179 -17.91 -36.13 -1.45
C ASP A 179 -18.23 -36.96 -2.70
N LEU A 180 -19.01 -38.04 -2.54
CA LEU A 180 -19.45 -38.88 -3.64
C LEU A 180 -20.38 -38.13 -4.62
N ILE A 181 -21.32 -37.32 -4.10
CA ILE A 181 -22.17 -36.44 -4.92
C ILE A 181 -21.32 -35.44 -5.69
N GLN A 182 -20.32 -34.84 -5.05
CA GLN A 182 -19.38 -33.92 -5.72
C GLN A 182 -18.56 -34.63 -6.80
N LYS A 183 -18.03 -35.83 -6.53
CA LYS A 183 -17.32 -36.66 -7.52
C LYS A 183 -18.23 -36.98 -8.71
N TRP A 184 -19.48 -37.34 -8.48
CA TRP A 184 -20.45 -37.60 -9.55
C TRP A 184 -20.74 -36.37 -10.40
N ARG A 185 -20.97 -35.20 -9.77
CA ARG A 185 -21.17 -33.93 -10.50
C ARG A 185 -19.93 -33.52 -11.31
N ALA A 186 -18.73 -33.71 -10.74
CA ALA A 186 -17.48 -33.46 -11.43
C ALA A 186 -17.30 -34.41 -12.63
N TYR A 187 -17.63 -35.69 -12.46
CA TYR A 187 -17.65 -36.66 -13.56
C TYR A 187 -18.65 -36.26 -14.65
N GLN A 188 -19.87 -35.86 -14.30
CA GLN A 188 -20.87 -35.41 -15.29
C GLN A 188 -20.39 -34.18 -16.07
N ALA A 189 -19.81 -33.19 -15.38
CA ALA A 189 -19.25 -32.01 -16.03
C ALA A 189 -18.10 -32.37 -16.99
N LYS A 190 -17.21 -33.26 -16.56
CA LYS A 190 -16.10 -33.79 -17.38
C LYS A 190 -16.63 -34.56 -18.59
N ALA A 191 -17.59 -35.48 -18.39
CA ALA A 191 -18.24 -36.23 -19.45
C ALA A 191 -18.92 -35.30 -20.47
N ALA A 192 -19.63 -34.27 -20.00
CA ALA A 192 -20.25 -33.27 -20.87
C ALA A 192 -19.21 -32.47 -21.68
N SER A 193 -18.06 -32.11 -21.08
CA SER A 193 -16.98 -31.40 -21.78
C SER A 193 -16.32 -32.24 -22.89
N HIS A 194 -16.28 -33.56 -22.71
CA HIS A 194 -15.71 -34.50 -23.67
C HIS A 194 -16.74 -35.16 -24.59
N ALA A 195 -18.03 -34.86 -24.43
CA ALA A 195 -19.11 -35.42 -25.25
C ALA A 195 -18.85 -35.29 -26.76
N PRO A 196 -18.43 -34.12 -27.31
CA PRO A 196 -18.18 -34.00 -28.74
C PRO A 196 -17.09 -34.96 -29.27
N HIS A 197 -16.09 -35.27 -28.45
CA HIS A 197 -15.00 -36.19 -28.80
C HIS A 197 -15.47 -37.64 -28.78
N VAL A 198 -16.18 -38.03 -27.72
CA VAL A 198 -16.73 -39.38 -27.59
C VAL A 198 -17.80 -39.65 -28.64
N ASP A 199 -18.63 -38.66 -28.96
CA ASP A 199 -19.62 -38.72 -30.01
C ASP A 199 -18.96 -38.90 -31.38
N ALA A 200 -17.87 -38.16 -31.67
CA ALA A 200 -17.12 -38.32 -32.92
C ALA A 200 -16.52 -39.74 -33.09
N LEU A 201 -15.98 -40.32 -32.03
CA LEU A 201 -15.50 -41.72 -32.05
C LEU A 201 -16.65 -42.70 -32.28
N THR A 202 -17.80 -42.47 -31.65
CA THR A 202 -19.00 -43.32 -31.80
C THR A 202 -19.57 -43.20 -33.21
N GLU A 203 -19.62 -41.99 -33.78
CA GLU A 203 -20.01 -41.73 -35.16
C GLU A 203 -19.07 -42.40 -36.16
N ARG A 204 -17.76 -42.38 -35.91
CA ARG A 204 -16.77 -43.08 -36.74
C ARG A 204 -17.01 -44.59 -36.75
N ILE A 205 -17.28 -45.19 -35.59
CA ILE A 205 -17.65 -46.62 -35.50
C ILE A 205 -18.94 -46.88 -36.26
N ALA A 206 -19.99 -46.06 -36.05
CA ALA A 206 -21.27 -46.22 -36.73
C ALA A 206 -21.15 -46.07 -38.26
N ALA A 207 -20.31 -45.14 -38.73
CA ALA A 207 -20.00 -44.97 -40.15
C ALA A 207 -19.30 -46.22 -40.72
N ALA A 208 -18.28 -46.75 -40.04
CA ALA A 208 -17.59 -47.97 -40.46
C ALA A 208 -18.52 -49.20 -40.46
N GLU A 209 -19.43 -49.32 -39.48
CA GLU A 209 -20.45 -50.38 -39.46
C GLU A 209 -21.44 -50.27 -40.63
N SER A 210 -21.81 -49.04 -41.02
CA SER A 210 -22.65 -48.77 -42.17
C SER A 210 -21.95 -49.13 -43.48
N GLU A 211 -20.67 -48.75 -43.63
CA GLU A 211 -19.86 -49.09 -44.80
C GLU A 211 -19.66 -50.60 -44.96
N LEU A 212 -19.40 -51.32 -43.85
CA LEU A 212 -19.32 -52.78 -43.86
C LEU A 212 -20.62 -53.40 -44.34
N LYS A 213 -21.78 -52.97 -43.81
CA LYS A 213 -23.09 -53.47 -44.26
C LYS A 213 -23.33 -53.21 -45.74
N LEU A 214 -22.98 -52.03 -46.25
CA LEU A 214 -23.12 -51.71 -47.68
C LEU A 214 -22.18 -52.57 -48.55
N ALA A 215 -20.95 -52.81 -48.08
CA ALA A 215 -20.00 -53.67 -48.76
C ALA A 215 -20.46 -55.14 -48.80
N GLU A 216 -21.02 -55.66 -47.69
CA GLU A 216 -21.60 -57.01 -47.61
C GLU A 216 -22.78 -57.16 -48.57
N ILE A 217 -23.68 -56.17 -48.64
CA ILE A 217 -24.79 -56.16 -49.60
C ILE A 217 -24.25 -56.19 -51.04
N ALA A 218 -23.24 -55.38 -51.35
CA ALA A 218 -22.61 -55.36 -52.68
C ALA A 218 -21.91 -56.68 -53.02
N GLN A 219 -21.28 -57.34 -52.04
CA GLN A 219 -20.69 -58.66 -52.21
C GLN A 219 -21.78 -59.69 -52.50
N ILE A 220 -22.87 -59.73 -51.73
CA ILE A 220 -23.99 -60.65 -51.96
C ILE A 220 -24.55 -60.48 -53.38
N GLN A 221 -24.71 -59.23 -53.84
CA GLN A 221 -25.16 -58.94 -55.19
C GLN A 221 -24.14 -59.41 -56.25
N ALA A 222 -22.84 -59.16 -56.03
CA ALA A 222 -21.79 -59.61 -56.94
C ALA A 222 -21.66 -61.14 -56.98
N GLU A 223 -21.89 -61.84 -55.87
CA GLU A 223 -21.96 -63.31 -55.79
C GLU A 223 -23.14 -63.86 -56.57
N ALA A 224 -24.32 -63.24 -56.44
CA ALA A 224 -25.50 -63.59 -57.22
C ALA A 224 -25.28 -63.38 -58.73
N ASP A 225 -24.63 -62.27 -59.10
CA ASP A 225 -24.32 -61.96 -60.49
C ASP A 225 -23.24 -62.87 -61.08
N ALA A 226 -22.24 -63.26 -60.29
CA ALA A 226 -21.13 -64.13 -60.66
C ALA A 226 -21.52 -65.62 -60.74
N GLN A 227 -22.81 -65.96 -60.77
CA GLN A 227 -23.23 -67.31 -61.11
C GLN A 227 -22.95 -67.63 -62.59
N PRO A 228 -22.41 -68.83 -62.89
CA PRO A 228 -22.17 -69.24 -64.27
C PRO A 228 -23.51 -69.40 -65.00
N VAL A 229 -23.65 -68.72 -66.15
CA VAL A 229 -24.81 -68.88 -67.03
C VAL A 229 -24.79 -70.29 -67.61
N ARG A 230 -25.82 -71.08 -67.34
CA ARG A 230 -26.00 -72.42 -67.89
C ARG A 230 -26.98 -72.37 -69.04
N LEU A 231 -26.64 -73.02 -70.15
CA LEU A 231 -27.58 -73.24 -71.24
C LEU A 231 -28.64 -74.25 -70.81
N SER A 232 -29.84 -74.12 -71.35
CA SER A 232 -30.85 -75.18 -71.24
C SER A 232 -30.41 -76.42 -72.01
N SER A 233 -30.93 -77.59 -71.65
CA SER A 233 -30.62 -78.86 -72.36
C SER A 233 -30.91 -78.80 -73.87
N GLU A 234 -31.92 -78.01 -74.27
CA GLU A 234 -32.26 -77.78 -75.68
C GLU A 234 -31.23 -76.90 -76.38
N GLU A 235 -30.75 -75.83 -75.72
CA GLU A 235 -29.72 -74.95 -76.25
C GLU A 235 -28.35 -75.65 -76.33
N GLU A 236 -28.02 -76.52 -75.36
CA GLU A 236 -26.81 -77.35 -75.42
C GLU A 236 -26.85 -78.32 -76.60
N ALA A 237 -27.95 -79.05 -76.77
CA ALA A 237 -28.13 -79.95 -77.90
C ALA A 237 -28.07 -79.21 -79.25
N ARG A 238 -28.67 -78.01 -79.31
CA ARG A 238 -28.63 -77.15 -80.49
C ARG A 238 -27.21 -76.64 -80.77
N LEU A 239 -26.47 -76.26 -79.73
CA LEU A 239 -25.09 -75.81 -79.86
C LEU A 239 -24.16 -76.94 -80.33
N ASP A 240 -24.34 -78.17 -79.82
CA ASP A 240 -23.60 -79.36 -80.24
C ASP A 240 -23.90 -79.74 -81.71
N GLU A 241 -25.15 -79.58 -82.15
CA GLU A 241 -25.58 -79.78 -83.54
C GLU A 241 -24.98 -78.71 -84.47
N LEU A 242 -25.03 -77.43 -84.07
CA LEU A 242 -24.42 -76.33 -84.81
C LEU A 242 -22.89 -76.48 -84.86
N ALA A 243 -22.26 -77.00 -83.81
CA ALA A 243 -20.83 -77.27 -83.74
C ALA A 243 -20.40 -78.36 -84.74
N ASN A 244 -21.22 -79.40 -84.92
CA ASN A 244 -20.95 -80.54 -85.78
C ASN A 244 -22.06 -80.75 -86.83
N PRO A 245 -22.20 -79.83 -87.81
CA PRO A 245 -23.29 -79.93 -88.78
C PRO A 245 -23.10 -81.16 -89.66
N THR A 246 -24.12 -82.02 -89.73
CA THR A 246 -24.10 -83.24 -90.53
C THR A 246 -25.17 -83.22 -91.61
N THR A 247 -24.95 -83.99 -92.67
CA THR A 247 -25.95 -84.28 -93.71
C THR A 247 -26.38 -85.73 -93.60
N GLU A 248 -27.69 -85.98 -93.57
CA GLU A 248 -28.23 -87.32 -93.62
C GLU A 248 -28.44 -87.76 -95.07
N ARG A 249 -27.61 -88.69 -95.54
CA ARG A 249 -27.81 -89.33 -96.84
C ARG A 249 -27.70 -90.85 -96.66
N ARG A 250 -28.81 -91.56 -96.86
CA ARG A 250 -28.91 -93.03 -96.70
C ARG A 250 -28.45 -93.53 -95.32
N GLY A 251 -28.95 -92.93 -94.24
CA GLY A 251 -28.71 -93.39 -92.87
C GLY A 251 -27.29 -93.21 -92.33
N LYS A 252 -26.36 -92.60 -93.09
CA LYS A 252 -25.01 -92.27 -92.63
C LYS A 252 -24.85 -90.74 -92.56
N LYS A 253 -24.53 -90.22 -91.37
CA LYS A 253 -24.23 -88.80 -91.14
C LYS A 253 -22.84 -88.47 -91.66
N LYS A 254 -22.72 -87.56 -92.64
CA LYS A 254 -21.42 -87.01 -93.09
C LYS A 254 -21.28 -85.55 -92.66
N PRO A 255 -20.10 -85.12 -92.17
CA PRO A 255 -19.87 -83.72 -91.81
C PRO A 255 -20.00 -82.82 -93.03
N ARG A 256 -20.55 -81.61 -92.84
CA ARG A 256 -20.64 -80.56 -93.86
C ARG A 256 -20.09 -79.23 -93.34
N GLU A 257 -19.94 -78.25 -94.23
CA GLU A 257 -19.64 -76.88 -93.82
C GLU A 257 -20.89 -76.18 -93.25
N ARG A 258 -20.64 -75.30 -92.27
CA ARG A 258 -21.67 -74.49 -91.61
C ARG A 258 -22.08 -73.33 -92.51
N THR A 259 -23.37 -73.01 -92.52
CA THR A 259 -23.89 -71.82 -93.23
C THR A 259 -23.68 -70.54 -92.42
N ASP A 260 -23.79 -69.37 -93.08
CA ASP A 260 -23.70 -68.07 -92.39
C ASP A 260 -24.79 -67.88 -91.34
N ALA A 261 -26.00 -68.40 -91.60
CA ALA A 261 -27.12 -68.33 -90.66
C ALA A 261 -26.83 -69.15 -89.39
N GLU A 262 -26.30 -70.36 -89.54
CA GLU A 262 -25.90 -71.23 -88.43
C GLU A 262 -24.69 -70.67 -87.67
N SER A 263 -23.78 -69.98 -88.35
CA SER A 263 -22.65 -69.31 -87.70
C SER A 263 -23.11 -68.13 -86.85
N LYS A 264 -24.10 -67.35 -87.34
CA LYS A 264 -24.75 -66.29 -86.56
C LYS A 264 -25.52 -66.86 -85.37
N GLU A 265 -26.24 -67.97 -85.55
CA GLU A 265 -26.98 -68.65 -84.47
C GLU A 265 -26.02 -69.19 -83.40
N MET A 266 -24.95 -69.88 -83.79
CA MET A 266 -23.92 -70.37 -82.87
C MET A 266 -23.27 -69.22 -82.11
N ASN A 267 -22.90 -68.12 -82.79
CA ASN A 267 -22.35 -66.94 -82.14
C ASN A 267 -23.35 -66.25 -81.22
N ALA A 268 -24.65 -66.31 -81.52
CA ALA A 268 -25.69 -65.77 -80.64
C ALA A 268 -25.84 -66.61 -79.36
N ILE A 269 -25.84 -67.95 -79.47
CA ILE A 269 -25.91 -68.86 -78.31
C ILE A 269 -24.64 -68.71 -77.45
N LEU A 270 -23.45 -68.74 -78.06
CA LEU A 270 -22.17 -68.53 -77.38
C LEU A 270 -22.07 -67.11 -76.76
N GLY A 271 -22.63 -66.10 -77.43
CA GLY A 271 -22.71 -64.73 -76.92
C GLY A 271 -23.56 -64.59 -75.67
N ARG A 272 -24.66 -65.36 -75.51
CA ARG A 272 -25.50 -65.34 -74.30
C ARG A 272 -24.75 -65.83 -73.05
N ILE A 273 -23.83 -66.79 -73.23
CA ILE A 273 -22.97 -67.30 -72.15
C ILE A 273 -21.63 -66.57 -72.06
N GLY A 274 -21.42 -65.55 -72.89
CA GLY A 274 -20.21 -64.72 -72.88
C GLY A 274 -18.94 -65.43 -73.37
N LEU A 275 -19.07 -66.49 -74.18
CA LEU A 275 -17.95 -67.27 -74.69
C LEU A 275 -17.68 -66.95 -76.18
N PRO A 276 -16.42 -66.84 -76.61
CA PRO A 276 -16.08 -66.46 -77.98
C PRO A 276 -16.12 -67.63 -78.97
N THR A 277 -16.03 -68.87 -78.50
CA THR A 277 -15.88 -70.06 -79.34
C THR A 277 -16.52 -71.30 -78.71
N TYR A 278 -16.84 -72.30 -79.55
CA TYR A 278 -17.35 -73.60 -79.08
C TYR A 278 -16.32 -74.40 -78.28
N THR A 279 -15.02 -74.26 -78.60
CA THR A 279 -13.95 -74.88 -77.81
C THR A 279 -13.88 -74.30 -76.40
N ALA A 280 -14.09 -72.98 -76.24
CA ALA A 280 -14.23 -72.36 -74.93
C ALA A 280 -15.48 -72.89 -74.18
N TYR A 281 -16.58 -73.14 -74.89
CA TYR A 281 -17.77 -73.78 -74.31
C TYR A 281 -17.51 -75.22 -73.83
N ALA A 282 -16.82 -76.05 -74.61
CA ALA A 282 -16.48 -77.41 -74.21
C ALA A 282 -15.63 -77.46 -72.92
N MET A 283 -14.71 -76.50 -72.76
CA MET A 283 -13.94 -76.34 -71.52
C MET A 283 -14.79 -75.80 -70.36
N HIS A 284 -15.66 -74.82 -70.64
CA HIS A 284 -16.60 -74.25 -69.66
C HIS A 284 -17.56 -75.31 -69.10
N ARG A 285 -17.99 -76.26 -69.92
CA ARG A 285 -18.82 -77.40 -69.49
C ARG A 285 -18.15 -78.27 -68.42
N LEU A 286 -16.82 -78.37 -68.43
CA LEU A 286 -16.05 -79.14 -67.43
C LEU A 286 -15.80 -78.34 -66.14
N ASN A 287 -15.72 -77.02 -66.23
CA ASN A 287 -15.55 -76.12 -65.09
C ASN A 287 -16.32 -74.81 -65.34
N PRO A 288 -17.63 -74.75 -65.03
CA PRO A 288 -18.46 -73.60 -65.36
C PRO A 288 -18.06 -72.42 -64.48
N GLN A 289 -17.50 -71.40 -65.13
CA GLN A 289 -17.07 -70.17 -64.49
C GLN A 289 -17.94 -69.00 -64.94
N ALA A 290 -18.13 -68.02 -64.06
CA ALA A 290 -18.75 -66.75 -64.44
C ALA A 290 -17.88 -66.04 -65.49
N PRO A 291 -18.47 -65.11 -66.26
CA PRO A 291 -17.69 -64.22 -67.12
C PRO A 291 -16.59 -63.52 -66.32
N PRO A 292 -15.39 -63.32 -66.89
CA PRO A 292 -14.24 -62.76 -66.16
C PRO A 292 -14.52 -61.36 -65.60
N GLN A 293 -15.38 -60.58 -66.25
CA GLN A 293 -15.84 -59.27 -65.76
C GLN A 293 -16.61 -59.40 -64.43
N LYS A 294 -17.47 -60.42 -64.31
CA LYS A 294 -18.25 -60.66 -63.09
C LYS A 294 -17.40 -61.26 -61.97
N GLN A 295 -16.44 -62.12 -62.30
CA GLN A 295 -15.45 -62.60 -61.33
C GLN A 295 -14.57 -61.46 -60.81
N ALA A 296 -14.11 -60.56 -61.68
CA ALA A 296 -13.37 -59.37 -61.27
C ALA A 296 -14.21 -58.46 -60.36
N ALA A 297 -15.50 -58.30 -60.65
CA ALA A 297 -16.43 -57.56 -59.80
C ALA A 297 -16.62 -58.21 -58.42
N LEU A 298 -16.75 -59.53 -58.36
CA LEU A 298 -16.80 -60.28 -57.10
C LEU A 298 -15.51 -60.14 -56.29
N HIS A 299 -14.35 -60.28 -56.92
CA HIS A 299 -13.07 -60.06 -56.24
C HIS A 299 -12.94 -58.63 -55.72
N ALA A 300 -13.35 -57.62 -56.50
CA ALA A 300 -13.37 -56.24 -56.06
C ALA A 300 -14.31 -56.04 -54.85
N ALA A 301 -15.52 -56.60 -54.89
CA ALA A 301 -16.47 -56.53 -53.77
C ALA A 301 -15.94 -57.21 -52.50
N SER A 302 -15.34 -58.39 -52.61
CA SER A 302 -14.70 -59.08 -51.49
C SER A 302 -13.53 -58.27 -50.88
N ALA A 303 -12.75 -57.59 -51.72
CA ALA A 303 -11.68 -56.70 -51.25
C ALA A 303 -12.24 -55.46 -50.55
N THR A 304 -13.39 -54.93 -51.00
CA THR A 304 -14.08 -53.82 -50.33
C THR A 304 -14.59 -54.23 -48.95
N VAL A 305 -15.19 -55.42 -48.80
CA VAL A 305 -15.61 -55.95 -47.49
C VAL A 305 -14.42 -56.12 -46.55
N ALA A 306 -13.32 -56.70 -47.03
CA ALA A 306 -12.11 -56.86 -46.22
C ALA A 306 -11.53 -55.52 -45.74
N ARG A 307 -11.58 -54.48 -46.58
CA ARG A 307 -11.17 -53.12 -46.20
C ARG A 307 -12.13 -52.52 -45.16
N ALA A 308 -13.44 -52.55 -45.41
CA ALA A 308 -14.43 -52.02 -44.48
C ALA A 308 -14.39 -52.72 -43.11
N GLN A 309 -14.08 -54.02 -43.08
CA GLN A 309 -13.89 -54.75 -41.84
C GLN A 309 -12.63 -54.29 -41.10
N ALA A 310 -11.51 -54.09 -41.81
CA ALA A 310 -10.28 -53.55 -41.22
C ALA A 310 -10.50 -52.13 -40.68
N ASP A 311 -11.24 -51.28 -41.40
CA ASP A 311 -11.57 -49.91 -40.98
C ASP A 311 -12.45 -49.90 -39.72
N LEU A 312 -13.40 -50.84 -39.60
CA LEU A 312 -14.21 -51.02 -38.39
C LEU A 312 -13.37 -51.50 -37.19
N GLU A 313 -12.44 -52.44 -37.42
CA GLU A 313 -11.53 -52.91 -36.39
C GLU A 313 -10.60 -51.78 -35.92
N GLU A 314 -10.10 -50.95 -36.84
CA GLU A 314 -9.30 -49.76 -36.52
C GLU A 314 -10.11 -48.74 -35.71
N ALA A 315 -11.32 -48.40 -36.14
CA ALA A 315 -12.19 -47.45 -35.43
C ALA A 315 -12.53 -47.93 -34.01
N ARG A 316 -12.80 -49.23 -33.83
CA ARG A 316 -13.02 -49.82 -32.50
C ARG A 316 -11.75 -49.83 -31.65
N ALA A 317 -10.60 -50.11 -32.25
CA ALA A 317 -9.32 -50.08 -31.56
C ALA A 317 -8.99 -48.67 -31.07
N GLU A 318 -9.19 -47.65 -31.92
CA GLU A 318 -9.00 -46.24 -31.58
C GLU A 318 -9.87 -45.82 -30.40
N ALA A 319 -11.17 -46.10 -30.43
CA ALA A 319 -12.07 -45.81 -29.31
C ALA A 319 -11.64 -46.56 -28.02
N SER A 320 -11.27 -47.83 -28.13
CA SER A 320 -10.84 -48.62 -26.96
C SER A 320 -9.51 -48.18 -26.34
N LEU A 321 -8.65 -47.52 -27.13
CA LEU A 321 -7.33 -47.02 -26.73
C LEU A 321 -7.36 -45.52 -26.39
N ASP A 322 -8.46 -44.84 -26.68
CA ASP A 322 -8.62 -43.42 -26.44
C ASP A 322 -8.45 -43.09 -24.94
N PRO A 323 -7.55 -42.15 -24.59
CA PRO A 323 -7.26 -41.84 -23.20
C PRO A 323 -8.46 -41.22 -22.48
N VAL A 324 -9.27 -40.42 -23.17
CA VAL A 324 -10.43 -39.73 -22.59
C VAL A 324 -11.52 -40.74 -22.25
N GLN A 325 -11.82 -41.66 -23.18
CA GLN A 325 -12.82 -42.70 -22.95
C GLN A 325 -12.42 -43.64 -21.81
N ARG A 326 -11.13 -44.02 -21.73
CA ARG A 326 -10.61 -44.84 -20.62
C ARG A 326 -10.68 -44.15 -19.28
N GLU A 327 -10.32 -42.87 -19.24
CA GLU A 327 -10.39 -42.05 -18.03
C GLU A 327 -11.83 -41.94 -17.53
N LEU A 328 -12.78 -41.61 -18.43
CA LEU A 328 -14.21 -41.55 -18.09
C LEU A 328 -14.75 -42.91 -17.60
N GLN A 329 -14.35 -44.02 -18.23
CA GLN A 329 -14.74 -45.37 -17.78
C GLN A 329 -14.19 -45.69 -16.39
N PHE A 330 -12.93 -45.33 -16.11
CA PHE A 330 -12.30 -45.54 -14.82
C PHE A 330 -12.95 -44.70 -13.72
N ASP A 331 -13.14 -43.39 -13.98
CA ASP A 331 -13.79 -42.46 -13.05
C ASP A 331 -15.21 -42.93 -12.73
N ARG A 332 -15.98 -43.32 -13.76
CA ARG A 332 -17.33 -43.87 -13.58
C ARG A 332 -17.30 -45.14 -12.73
N ALA A 333 -16.42 -46.08 -13.03
CA ALA A 333 -16.32 -47.34 -12.29
C ALA A 333 -15.95 -47.11 -10.82
N ALA A 334 -15.01 -46.21 -10.54
CA ALA A 334 -14.63 -45.84 -9.18
C ALA A 334 -15.80 -45.24 -8.39
N ILE A 335 -16.54 -44.29 -9.00
CA ILE A 335 -17.72 -43.67 -8.37
C ILE A 335 -18.82 -44.72 -8.13
N VAL A 336 -19.06 -45.61 -9.09
CA VAL A 336 -20.03 -46.70 -8.98
C VAL A 336 -19.68 -47.64 -7.81
N GLU A 337 -18.43 -48.05 -7.65
CA GLU A 337 -18.01 -48.88 -6.52
C GLU A 337 -18.16 -48.17 -5.17
N GLU A 338 -17.79 -46.88 -5.10
CA GLU A 338 -18.00 -46.06 -3.89
C GLU A 338 -19.49 -45.83 -3.57
N ALA A 339 -20.38 -45.89 -4.58
CA ALA A 339 -21.82 -45.70 -4.40
C ALA A 339 -22.57 -46.95 -3.88
N LYS A 340 -22.06 -48.16 -4.12
CA LYS A 340 -22.72 -49.40 -3.72
C LYS A 340 -23.06 -49.49 -2.22
N PRO A 341 -22.18 -49.12 -1.27
CA PRO A 341 -22.50 -49.17 0.17
C PRO A 341 -23.66 -48.26 0.56
N HIS A 342 -23.94 -47.24 -0.25
CA HIS A 342 -24.91 -46.19 0.03
C HIS A 342 -26.27 -46.43 -0.64
N LEU A 343 -26.26 -46.93 -1.88
CA LEU A 343 -27.46 -47.12 -2.70
C LEU A 343 -27.87 -48.58 -2.86
N GLY A 344 -26.99 -49.54 -2.54
CA GLY A 344 -27.17 -50.98 -2.75
C GLY A 344 -26.46 -51.51 -3.99
N GLU A 345 -26.54 -52.83 -4.21
CA GLU A 345 -25.86 -53.51 -5.33
C GLU A 345 -26.49 -53.20 -6.70
N LEU A 346 -27.79 -52.91 -6.73
CA LEU A 346 -28.52 -52.52 -7.94
C LEU A 346 -28.56 -50.99 -8.04
N LEU A 347 -27.58 -50.44 -8.74
CA LEU A 347 -27.44 -48.99 -8.92
C LEU A 347 -28.30 -48.51 -10.09
N PRO A 348 -29.00 -47.36 -9.95
CA PRO A 348 -29.69 -46.72 -11.06
C PRO A 348 -28.68 -46.16 -12.09
N GLU A 349 -29.14 -45.93 -13.32
CA GLU A 349 -28.29 -45.35 -14.38
C GLU A 349 -27.78 -43.95 -14.05
N ASP A 350 -28.62 -43.15 -13.38
CA ASP A 350 -28.23 -41.83 -12.85
C ASP A 350 -28.07 -41.89 -11.33
N LEU A 351 -26.82 -41.81 -10.88
CA LEU A 351 -26.46 -41.84 -9.46
C LEU A 351 -26.81 -40.53 -8.75
N GLY A 352 -26.94 -39.41 -9.47
CA GLY A 352 -27.10 -38.08 -8.86
C GLY A 352 -28.37 -37.96 -8.03
N PRO A 353 -29.55 -38.09 -8.64
CA PRO A 353 -30.83 -38.04 -7.93
C PRO A 353 -30.95 -39.13 -6.86
N ALA A 354 -30.35 -40.30 -7.10
CA ALA A 354 -30.38 -41.40 -6.15
C ALA A 354 -29.58 -41.10 -4.88
N LEU A 355 -28.37 -40.54 -5.01
CA LEU A 355 -27.56 -40.10 -3.88
C LEU A 355 -28.22 -38.92 -3.15
N GLU A 356 -28.77 -37.96 -3.88
CA GLU A 356 -29.47 -36.80 -3.30
C GLU A 356 -30.73 -37.22 -2.53
N SER A 357 -31.47 -38.23 -2.99
CA SER A 357 -32.64 -38.76 -2.27
C SER A 357 -32.33 -39.40 -0.91
N ARG A 358 -31.04 -39.68 -0.63
CA ARG A 358 -30.58 -40.20 0.66
C ARG A 358 -30.17 -39.10 1.64
N LEU A 359 -30.10 -37.85 1.18
CA LEU A 359 -29.89 -36.69 2.03
C LEU A 359 -31.18 -36.42 2.81
N THR A 360 -31.08 -36.38 4.13
CA THR A 360 -32.18 -35.95 4.99
C THR A 360 -31.94 -34.53 5.44
N GLU A 361 -32.79 -33.61 4.99
CA GLU A 361 -32.78 -32.24 5.47
C GLU A 361 -33.48 -32.17 6.83
N ARG A 362 -32.80 -31.58 7.80
CA ARG A 362 -33.34 -31.30 9.12
C ARG A 362 -33.10 -29.84 9.46
N GLU A 363 -34.05 -29.20 10.13
CA GLU A 363 -33.83 -27.84 10.65
C GLU A 363 -32.64 -27.80 11.61
N ASN A 364 -31.80 -26.79 11.46
CA ASN A 364 -30.63 -26.60 12.30
C ASN A 364 -31.08 -26.08 13.69
N PRO A 365 -30.88 -26.85 14.78
CA PRO A 365 -31.30 -26.40 16.12
C PRO A 365 -30.59 -25.13 16.56
N LEU A 366 -29.35 -24.90 16.12
CA LEU A 366 -28.58 -23.70 16.44
C LEU A 366 -29.13 -22.46 15.73
N TRP A 367 -29.64 -22.63 14.51
CA TRP A 367 -30.30 -21.55 13.78
C TRP A 367 -31.63 -21.16 14.45
N ILE A 368 -32.42 -22.15 14.87
CA ILE A 368 -33.65 -21.91 15.65
C ILE A 368 -33.35 -21.18 16.97
N GLU A 369 -32.30 -21.60 17.69
CA GLU A 369 -31.88 -20.93 18.93
C GLU A 369 -31.41 -19.49 18.65
N ALA A 370 -30.66 -19.27 17.57
CA ALA A 370 -30.21 -17.95 17.16
C ALA A 370 -31.39 -17.03 16.79
N LEU A 371 -32.41 -17.55 16.09
CA LEU A 371 -33.64 -16.83 15.80
C LEU A 371 -34.38 -16.43 17.08
N GLY A 372 -34.44 -17.30 18.08
CA GLY A 372 -34.98 -16.97 19.40
C GLY A 372 -34.23 -15.80 20.06
N LYS A 373 -32.90 -15.81 20.00
CA LYS A 373 -32.07 -14.70 20.53
C LYS A 373 -32.26 -13.40 19.75
N LEU A 374 -32.44 -13.47 18.42
CA LEU A 374 -32.75 -12.30 17.60
C LEU A 374 -34.13 -11.73 17.94
N PHE A 375 -35.12 -12.59 18.13
CA PHE A 375 -36.46 -12.19 18.59
C PHE A 375 -36.39 -11.49 19.96
N ASP A 376 -35.71 -12.09 20.94
CA ASP A 376 -35.54 -11.48 22.26
C ASP A 376 -34.80 -10.14 22.20
N ALA A 377 -33.79 -10.02 21.32
CA ALA A 377 -33.07 -8.77 21.11
C ALA A 377 -34.00 -7.69 20.55
N LEU A 378 -34.75 -8.00 19.49
CA LEU A 378 -35.69 -7.11 18.83
C LEU A 378 -36.88 -6.71 19.74
N ASP A 379 -37.41 -7.63 20.54
CA ASP A 379 -38.49 -7.37 21.51
C ASP A 379 -38.00 -6.44 22.62
N SER A 380 -36.80 -6.70 23.16
CA SER A 380 -36.22 -5.91 24.25
C SER A 380 -35.93 -4.44 23.88
N VAL A 381 -35.71 -4.14 22.60
CA VAL A 381 -35.49 -2.77 22.10
C VAL A 381 -36.79 -2.11 21.65
N GLY A 382 -37.93 -2.80 21.76
CA GLY A 382 -39.24 -2.27 21.37
C GLY A 382 -39.41 -2.10 19.86
N SER A 383 -38.81 -2.98 19.06
CA SER A 383 -38.83 -2.87 17.58
C SER A 383 -40.21 -3.00 16.93
N GLY A 384 -41.23 -3.41 17.69
CA GLY A 384 -42.62 -3.51 17.21
C GLY A 384 -42.85 -4.70 16.28
N ILE A 385 -42.14 -5.82 16.49
CA ILE A 385 -42.29 -7.04 15.69
C ILE A 385 -43.76 -7.50 15.69
N PRO A 386 -44.35 -7.83 14.53
CA PRO A 386 -45.69 -8.41 14.45
C PRO A 386 -45.79 -9.73 15.23
N THR A 387 -46.84 -9.90 16.04
CA THR A 387 -47.05 -11.11 16.86
C THR A 387 -47.26 -12.41 16.06
N ASN A 388 -47.53 -12.30 14.75
CA ASN A 388 -47.83 -13.41 13.85
C ASN A 388 -46.75 -13.61 12.78
N MET A 389 -45.55 -13.05 12.97
CA MET A 389 -44.44 -13.18 12.03
C MET A 389 -43.90 -14.62 12.00
N GLU A 390 -43.62 -15.16 10.82
CA GLU A 390 -42.94 -16.45 10.72
C GLU A 390 -41.47 -16.29 11.17
N PRO A 391 -40.90 -17.25 11.93
CA PRO A 391 -39.52 -17.15 12.42
C PRO A 391 -38.47 -16.98 11.31
N ALA A 392 -38.76 -17.46 10.09
CA ALA A 392 -37.86 -17.33 8.94
C ALA A 392 -37.77 -15.88 8.41
N ASP A 393 -38.79 -15.04 8.64
CA ASP A 393 -38.83 -13.65 8.18
C ASP A 393 -38.10 -12.68 9.13
N LEU A 394 -37.76 -13.17 10.33
CA LEU A 394 -37.18 -12.36 11.39
C LEU A 394 -35.84 -11.68 11.04
N PRO A 395 -34.91 -12.34 10.33
CA PRO A 395 -33.66 -11.72 9.89
C PRO A 395 -33.90 -10.54 8.95
N GLN A 396 -34.83 -10.69 8.00
CA GLN A 396 -35.18 -9.63 7.05
C GLN A 396 -35.80 -8.44 7.78
N TRP A 397 -36.72 -8.69 8.71
CA TRP A 397 -37.28 -7.64 9.56
C TRP A 397 -36.22 -6.91 10.38
N ALA A 398 -35.24 -7.64 10.94
CA ALA A 398 -34.15 -7.04 11.71
C ALA A 398 -33.31 -6.07 10.87
N VAL A 399 -33.02 -6.42 9.61
CA VAL A 399 -32.32 -5.54 8.66
C VAL A 399 -33.12 -4.27 8.42
N GLU A 400 -34.41 -4.41 8.06
CA GLU A 400 -35.27 -3.27 7.78
C GLU A 400 -35.44 -2.36 9.00
N TRP A 401 -35.56 -2.94 10.19
CA TRP A 401 -35.65 -2.18 11.43
C TRP A 401 -34.35 -1.41 11.75
N ILE A 402 -33.19 -2.02 11.55
CA ILE A 402 -31.88 -1.35 11.71
C ILE A 402 -31.81 -0.14 10.77
N GLU A 403 -32.13 -0.33 9.49
CA GLU A 403 -32.09 0.74 8.48
C GLU A 403 -33.01 1.91 8.82
N ILE A 404 -34.26 1.62 9.22
CA ILE A 404 -35.24 2.64 9.62
C ILE A 404 -34.74 3.38 10.88
N THR A 405 -34.27 2.64 11.88
CA THR A 405 -33.83 3.21 13.16
C THR A 405 -32.59 4.08 12.98
N GLU A 406 -31.62 3.66 12.16
CA GLU A 406 -30.47 4.48 11.81
C GLU A 406 -30.87 5.75 11.07
N ARG A 407 -31.76 5.64 10.08
CA ARG A 407 -32.23 6.79 9.31
C ARG A 407 -32.95 7.81 10.19
N ASP A 408 -33.87 7.35 11.02
CA ASP A 408 -34.64 8.21 11.94
C ASP A 408 -33.74 8.86 13.00
N ALA A 409 -32.70 8.14 13.46
CA ALA A 409 -31.72 8.69 14.40
C ALA A 409 -30.85 9.77 13.73
N ARG A 410 -30.45 9.57 12.46
CA ARG A 410 -29.72 10.57 11.66
C ARG A 410 -30.58 11.82 11.41
N GLU A 411 -31.86 11.65 11.09
CA GLU A 411 -32.78 12.77 10.88
C GLU A 411 -33.00 13.59 12.15
N LYS A 412 -33.23 12.92 13.30
CA LYS A 412 -33.41 13.59 14.61
C LYS A 412 -32.16 14.29 15.12
N ALA A 413 -30.98 13.82 14.72
CA ALA A 413 -29.72 14.49 15.02
C ALA A 413 -29.53 15.83 14.27
N GLY A 414 -30.44 16.18 13.35
CA GLY A 414 -30.56 17.54 12.81
C GLY A 414 -29.47 17.93 11.81
N ILE A 415 -28.78 16.98 11.19
CA ILE A 415 -27.75 17.24 10.19
C ILE A 415 -28.24 16.71 8.85
N ALA A 416 -28.80 17.61 8.04
CA ALA A 416 -29.10 17.33 6.65
C ALA A 416 -27.78 17.04 5.91
N PRO A 417 -27.66 15.92 5.18
CA PRO A 417 -26.44 15.56 4.46
C PRO A 417 -25.94 16.64 3.51
N ASP A 418 -26.85 17.46 2.98
CA ASP A 418 -26.57 18.42 1.91
C ASP A 418 -25.81 19.69 2.37
N ASP A 419 -25.70 19.95 3.68
CA ASP A 419 -25.05 21.17 4.22
C ASP A 419 -23.76 20.91 5.03
N ILE A 420 -23.32 19.65 5.15
CA ILE A 420 -22.16 19.28 5.99
C ILE A 420 -20.87 19.92 5.46
N ASP A 421 -20.66 19.92 4.15
CA ASP A 421 -19.44 20.46 3.54
C ASP A 421 -19.32 21.98 3.75
N ASP A 422 -20.44 22.71 3.70
CA ASP A 422 -20.48 24.15 3.98
C ASP A 422 -20.21 24.44 5.46
N GLN A 423 -20.74 23.62 6.37
CA GLN A 423 -20.49 23.73 7.80
C GLN A 423 -19.05 23.38 8.17
N VAL A 424 -18.45 22.35 7.56
CA VAL A 424 -17.03 22.01 7.71
C VAL A 424 -16.17 23.18 7.25
N THR A 425 -16.46 23.73 6.06
CA THR A 425 -15.73 24.88 5.52
C THR A 425 -15.82 26.11 6.44
N ALA A 426 -17.00 26.38 7.01
CA ALA A 426 -17.19 27.46 7.97
C ALA A 426 -16.39 27.22 9.28
N ALA A 427 -16.41 26.00 9.81
CA ALA A 427 -15.68 25.62 11.01
C ALA A 427 -14.15 25.66 10.82
N GLU A 428 -13.65 25.25 9.65
CA GLU A 428 -12.23 25.38 9.30
C GLU A 428 -11.79 26.85 9.25
N ASN A 429 -12.62 27.71 8.67
CA ASN A 429 -12.36 29.14 8.63
C ASN A 429 -12.37 29.76 10.03
N ALA A 430 -13.28 29.33 10.91
CA ALA A 430 -13.31 29.74 12.30
C ALA A 430 -12.04 29.29 13.05
N LEU A 431 -11.61 28.04 12.89
CA LEU A 431 -10.39 27.52 13.50
C LEU A 431 -9.13 28.24 13.00
N ARG A 432 -9.06 28.57 11.70
CA ARG A 432 -7.96 29.38 11.14
C ARG A 432 -7.92 30.78 11.75
N ARG A 433 -9.07 31.42 11.97
CA ARG A 433 -9.14 32.72 12.65
C ARG A 433 -8.71 32.60 14.11
N HIS A 434 -9.13 31.55 14.80
CA HIS A 434 -8.68 31.25 16.18
C HIS A 434 -7.16 31.07 16.25
N ALA A 435 -6.56 30.28 15.36
CA ALA A 435 -5.11 30.09 15.32
C ALA A 435 -4.34 31.40 15.03
N LYS A 436 -4.85 32.24 14.12
CA LYS A 436 -4.28 33.57 13.87
C LYS A 436 -4.39 34.50 15.08
N ALA A 437 -5.51 34.45 15.79
CA ALA A 437 -5.72 35.23 17.01
C ALA A 437 -4.77 34.78 18.14
N MET A 438 -4.57 33.47 18.33
CA MET A 438 -3.57 32.93 19.26
C MET A 438 -2.15 33.37 18.92
N ALA A 439 -1.72 33.24 17.66
CA ALA A 439 -0.40 33.70 17.25
C ALA A 439 -0.20 35.22 17.46
N ARG A 440 -1.27 36.01 17.33
CA ARG A 440 -1.23 37.45 17.62
C ARG A 440 -1.13 37.73 19.12
N ILE A 441 -1.81 36.94 19.96
CA ILE A 441 -1.67 37.01 21.42
C ILE A 441 -0.21 36.73 21.80
N ASP A 442 0.39 35.64 21.30
CA ASP A 442 1.79 35.27 21.62
C ASP A 442 2.77 36.41 21.25
N GLN A 443 2.59 37.02 20.08
CA GLN A 443 3.42 38.16 19.65
C GLN A 443 3.24 39.39 20.56
N MET A 444 2.00 39.68 20.96
CA MET A 444 1.71 40.82 21.83
C MET A 444 2.19 40.59 23.26
N GLU A 445 2.12 39.37 23.77
CA GLU A 445 2.67 38.99 25.07
C GLU A 445 4.20 39.08 25.09
N ALA A 446 4.88 38.60 24.05
CA ALA A 446 6.33 38.76 23.92
C ALA A 446 6.76 40.23 23.86
N ALA A 447 6.00 41.07 23.13
CA ALA A 447 6.25 42.50 23.06
C ALA A 447 5.98 43.20 24.41
N ALA A 448 4.94 42.79 25.13
CA ALA A 448 4.63 43.29 26.47
C ALA A 448 5.71 42.91 27.48
N GLU A 449 6.21 41.67 27.44
CA GLU A 449 7.31 41.21 28.30
C GLU A 449 8.60 42.01 28.02
N GLN A 450 8.95 42.23 26.75
CA GLN A 450 10.10 43.05 26.39
C GLN A 450 9.94 44.50 26.88
N THR A 451 8.72 45.05 26.78
CA THR A 451 8.40 46.39 27.27
C THR A 451 8.50 46.48 28.80
N ALA A 452 8.02 45.45 29.51
CA ALA A 452 8.13 45.36 30.97
C ALA A 452 9.59 45.26 31.43
N ARG A 453 10.42 44.44 30.76
CA ARG A 453 11.87 44.36 31.05
C ARG A 453 12.57 45.71 30.85
N LYS A 454 12.23 46.44 29.78
CA LYS A 454 12.75 47.80 29.53
C LYS A 454 12.31 48.79 30.61
N ALA A 455 11.04 48.74 31.01
CA ALA A 455 10.52 49.58 32.09
C ALA A 455 11.24 49.29 33.42
N GLN A 456 11.42 48.03 33.78
CA GLN A 456 12.15 47.61 34.98
C GLN A 456 13.62 48.08 34.95
N HIS A 457 14.27 48.03 33.78
CA HIS A 457 15.63 48.54 33.61
C HIS A 457 15.70 50.06 33.83
N LEU A 458 14.76 50.82 33.27
CA LEU A 458 14.68 52.27 33.47
C LEU A 458 14.33 52.65 34.91
N GLU A 459 13.46 51.88 35.59
CA GLU A 459 13.19 52.04 37.03
C GLU A 459 14.45 51.85 37.86
N MET A 460 15.25 50.81 37.56
CA MET A 460 16.53 50.59 38.25
C MET A 460 17.53 51.71 37.98
N GLN A 461 17.58 52.25 36.76
CA GLN A 461 18.45 53.38 36.41
C GLN A 461 18.01 54.66 37.14
N LEU A 462 16.71 54.95 37.20
CA LEU A 462 16.16 56.08 37.96
C LEU A 462 16.44 55.96 39.46
N ALA A 463 16.20 54.79 40.05
CA ALA A 463 16.46 54.53 41.46
C ALA A 463 17.94 54.68 41.83
N ARG A 464 18.86 54.41 40.88
CA ARG A 464 20.30 54.64 41.05
C ARG A 464 20.68 56.11 40.87
N ALA A 465 20.12 56.80 39.89
CA ALA A 465 20.35 58.24 39.66
C ALA A 465 19.88 59.11 40.84
N GLU A 466 18.94 58.62 41.65
CA GLU A 466 18.46 59.29 42.87
C GLU A 466 19.37 59.10 44.11
N GLN A 467 20.39 58.24 44.04
CA GLN A 467 21.36 58.05 45.14
C GLN A 467 22.54 59.03 45.06
N PRO A 468 23.00 59.61 46.19
CA PRO A 468 24.16 60.49 46.20
C PRO A 468 25.45 59.69 45.97
N SER A 469 26.09 59.86 44.81
CA SER A 469 27.32 59.14 44.49
C SER A 469 28.56 59.75 45.19
N ARG A 470 29.50 58.88 45.59
CA ARG A 470 30.81 59.29 46.13
C ARG A 470 31.84 59.14 44.99
N PRO A 471 32.48 60.22 44.51
CA PRO A 471 33.47 60.12 43.44
C PRO A 471 34.67 59.26 43.86
N GLY A 472 35.15 58.39 42.96
CA GLY A 472 36.40 57.64 43.10
C GLY A 472 36.33 56.19 42.60
N ALA A 473 37.37 55.41 42.90
CA ALA A 473 37.53 54.00 42.49
C ALA A 473 36.36 53.09 42.91
N SER A 474 35.79 53.35 44.09
CA SER A 474 34.65 52.59 44.63
C SER A 474 33.38 52.75 43.78
N GLU A 475 33.09 53.95 43.28
CA GLU A 475 31.92 54.20 42.43
C GLU A 475 32.10 53.56 41.05
N ALA A 476 33.32 53.64 40.50
CA ALA A 476 33.64 52.93 39.27
C ALA A 476 33.45 51.42 39.42
N LEU A 477 33.89 50.85 40.55
CA LEU A 477 33.68 49.43 40.86
C LEU A 477 32.19 49.10 41.04
N ASP A 478 31.44 49.88 41.82
CA ASP A 478 30.01 49.68 42.05
C ASP A 478 29.18 49.74 40.76
N ASN A 479 29.61 50.54 39.78
CA ASN A 479 28.98 50.61 38.46
C ASN A 479 29.31 49.39 37.58
N LEU A 480 30.52 48.84 37.70
CA LEU A 480 30.98 47.67 36.95
C LEU A 480 30.44 46.35 37.52
N LEU A 481 30.30 46.25 38.85
CA LEU A 481 29.91 45.01 39.55
C LEU A 481 28.62 44.37 38.99
N PRO A 482 27.49 45.09 38.82
CA PRO A 482 26.27 44.48 38.29
C PRO A 482 26.37 44.02 36.84
N GLN A 483 27.31 44.57 36.07
CA GLN A 483 27.57 44.14 34.69
C GLN A 483 28.42 42.87 34.70
N LEU A 484 29.48 42.86 35.52
CA LEU A 484 30.31 41.68 35.75
C LEU A 484 29.49 40.50 36.30
N GLU A 485 28.61 40.72 37.27
CA GLU A 485 27.73 39.67 37.81
C GLU A 485 26.78 39.09 36.75
N ARG A 486 26.21 39.93 35.88
CA ARG A 486 25.38 39.47 34.76
C ARG A 486 26.16 38.64 33.77
N ILE A 487 27.38 39.06 33.41
CA ILE A 487 28.27 38.29 32.54
C ILE A 487 28.62 36.95 33.21
N ASN A 488 28.92 36.93 34.52
CA ASN A 488 29.23 35.70 35.26
C ASN A 488 28.07 34.71 35.26
N ALA A 489 26.84 35.19 35.50
CA ALA A 489 25.66 34.33 35.62
C ALA A 489 25.34 33.58 34.31
N HIS A 490 25.74 34.13 33.16
CA HIS A 490 25.52 33.53 31.85
C HIS A 490 26.75 32.78 31.32
N ALA A 491 27.94 33.09 31.83
CA ALA A 491 29.19 32.45 31.43
C ALA A 491 29.41 31.15 32.23
N GLY A 492 29.29 30.00 31.56
CA GLY A 492 29.61 28.70 32.17
C GLY A 492 31.11 28.45 32.43
N SER A 493 32.00 29.31 31.91
CA SER A 493 33.47 29.23 32.04
C SER A 493 34.10 30.63 32.03
N SER A 494 35.42 30.73 32.27
CA SER A 494 36.15 32.02 32.23
C SER A 494 35.86 32.79 30.94
N CYS A 495 35.33 34.01 31.05
CA CYS A 495 34.90 34.85 29.92
C CYS A 495 35.83 36.07 29.77
N PRO A 496 36.26 36.44 28.54
CA PRO A 496 37.02 37.66 28.34
C PRO A 496 36.14 38.89 28.52
N VAL A 497 36.54 39.81 29.41
CA VAL A 497 35.85 41.08 29.65
C VAL A 497 36.80 42.22 29.29
N ILE A 498 36.34 43.13 28.44
CA ILE A 498 37.10 44.32 28.07
C ILE A 498 36.63 45.50 28.91
N LEU A 499 37.55 46.10 29.65
CA LEU A 499 37.34 47.41 30.26
C LEU A 499 37.96 48.46 29.35
N SER A 500 37.11 49.29 28.74
CA SER A 500 37.55 50.40 27.89
C SER A 500 37.29 51.73 28.60
N GLY A 501 38.24 52.66 28.54
CA GLY A 501 38.02 54.04 28.95
C GLY A 501 39.29 54.80 29.33
N GLN A 502 39.16 56.11 29.50
CA GLN A 502 40.25 57.01 29.86
C GLN A 502 40.49 57.10 31.37
N PHE A 503 39.62 56.48 32.18
CA PHE A 503 39.60 56.64 33.65
C PHE A 503 39.70 58.13 34.05
N GLY A 504 39.09 59.01 33.25
CA GLY A 504 39.45 60.44 33.21
C GLY A 504 39.23 61.18 34.53
N VAL A 505 38.31 60.68 35.37
CA VAL A 505 37.94 61.27 36.67
C VAL A 505 38.78 60.72 37.83
N LEU A 506 39.46 59.59 37.65
CA LEU A 506 40.23 58.92 38.71
C LEU A 506 41.65 59.49 38.79
N THR A 507 42.21 59.59 39.98
CA THR A 507 43.64 59.80 40.21
C THR A 507 44.43 58.52 39.90
N ASP A 508 45.75 58.61 39.75
CA ASP A 508 46.56 57.41 39.45
C ASP A 508 46.48 56.37 40.58
N ASP A 509 46.48 56.81 41.85
CA ASP A 509 46.27 55.95 43.01
C ASP A 509 44.88 55.25 42.97
N GLU A 510 43.83 55.97 42.56
CA GLU A 510 42.48 55.40 42.43
C GLU A 510 42.35 54.41 41.25
N VAL A 511 43.11 54.63 40.18
CA VAL A 511 43.19 53.66 39.08
C VAL A 511 43.86 52.37 39.56
N GLU A 512 44.95 52.48 40.34
CA GLU A 512 45.60 51.32 40.95
C GLU A 512 44.67 50.58 41.93
N ASP A 513 43.95 51.30 42.79
CA ASP A 513 42.96 50.73 43.73
C ASP A 513 41.82 50.00 43.00
N LEU A 514 41.31 50.58 41.91
CA LEU A 514 40.29 49.97 41.07
C LEU A 514 40.82 48.68 40.42
N LEU A 515 42.03 48.73 39.85
CA LEU A 515 42.65 47.59 39.21
C LEU A 515 42.98 46.47 40.21
N PHE A 516 43.42 46.82 41.42
CA PHE A 516 43.61 45.87 42.53
C PHE A 516 42.30 45.21 42.93
N SER A 517 41.21 45.99 43.02
CA SER A 517 39.88 45.46 43.33
C SER A 517 39.36 44.54 42.22
N LEU A 518 39.66 44.85 40.96
CA LEU A 518 39.31 44.04 39.80
C LEU A 518 40.16 42.77 39.67
N GLU A 519 41.34 42.73 40.27
CA GLU A 519 42.20 41.53 40.28
C GLU A 519 41.47 40.33 40.91
N ALA A 520 40.66 40.55 41.94
CA ALA A 520 39.86 39.50 42.57
C ALA A 520 38.89 38.81 41.57
N PHE A 521 38.48 39.52 40.53
CA PHE A 521 37.57 39.00 39.51
C PHE A 521 38.29 38.19 38.41
N THR A 522 39.63 38.20 38.38
CA THR A 522 40.42 37.43 37.39
C THR A 522 40.35 35.91 37.60
N GLU A 523 39.82 35.45 38.73
CA GLU A 523 39.48 34.04 38.94
C GLU A 523 38.32 33.59 38.03
N HIS A 524 37.39 34.50 37.73
CA HIS A 524 36.18 34.24 36.95
C HIS A 524 36.25 34.80 35.53
N PHE A 525 37.04 35.85 35.29
CA PHE A 525 37.15 36.51 34.00
C PHE A 525 38.59 36.61 33.52
N GLN A 526 38.78 36.70 32.21
CA GLN A 526 40.01 37.24 31.66
C GLN A 526 39.82 38.73 31.42
N LEU A 527 40.48 39.57 32.21
CA LEU A 527 40.33 41.02 32.13
C LEU A 527 41.27 41.61 31.07
N ILE A 528 40.74 42.38 30.14
CA ILE A 528 41.50 43.11 29.13
C ILE A 528 41.22 44.60 29.31
N VAL A 529 42.15 45.32 29.92
CA VAL A 529 42.01 46.75 30.16
C VAL A 529 42.66 47.52 29.01
N VAL A 530 41.88 48.36 28.32
CA VAL A 530 42.36 49.19 27.23
C VAL A 530 42.31 50.65 27.66
N THR A 531 43.48 51.24 27.89
CA THR A 531 43.60 52.58 28.47
C THR A 531 44.75 53.39 27.86
N GLU A 532 44.78 54.70 28.13
CA GLU A 532 45.85 55.61 27.73
C GLU A 532 46.83 55.92 28.87
N ARG A 533 46.51 55.54 30.11
CA ARG A 533 47.29 55.89 31.29
C ARG A 533 48.50 54.99 31.51
N ASP A 534 49.66 55.61 31.75
CA ASP A 534 50.94 54.91 31.99
C ASP A 534 50.96 54.16 33.34
N CYS A 535 50.27 54.66 34.37
CA CYS A 535 50.20 54.05 35.71
C CYS A 535 49.62 52.63 35.68
N ALA A 536 48.51 52.44 34.95
CA ALA A 536 47.86 51.14 34.78
C ALA A 536 48.79 50.09 34.13
N GLN A 537 49.70 50.52 33.25
CA GLN A 537 50.67 49.63 32.61
C GLN A 537 51.81 49.25 33.58
N GLN A 538 52.32 50.21 34.36
CA GLN A 538 53.35 49.94 35.37
C GLN A 538 52.84 48.99 36.45
N TRP A 539 51.60 49.18 36.88
CA TRP A 539 50.91 48.26 37.77
C TRP A 539 50.80 46.85 37.17
N ALA A 540 50.32 46.73 35.93
CA ALA A 540 50.19 45.44 35.25
C ALA A 540 51.54 44.71 35.06
N ALA A 541 52.62 45.45 34.78
CA ALA A 541 53.96 44.88 34.69
C ALA A 541 54.43 44.34 36.04
N THR A 542 54.09 45.02 37.14
CA THR A 542 54.45 44.62 38.50
C THR A 542 53.69 43.36 38.94
N VAL A 543 52.36 43.35 38.79
CA VAL A 543 51.50 42.20 39.11
C VAL A 543 51.83 40.98 38.22
N GLY A 544 52.10 41.21 36.93
CA GLY A 544 52.54 40.17 36.01
C GLY A 544 53.88 39.53 36.40
N LEU A 545 54.85 40.32 36.86
CA LEU A 545 56.14 39.84 37.38
C LEU A 545 55.97 39.04 38.68
N GLU A 546 55.16 39.52 39.61
CA GLU A 546 54.88 38.83 40.89
C GLU A 546 54.21 37.49 40.65
N ARG A 547 53.16 37.43 39.82
CA ARG A 547 52.47 36.17 39.53
C ARG A 547 53.32 35.20 38.71
N ALA A 548 54.09 35.67 37.72
CA ALA A 548 55.01 34.81 36.96
C ALA A 548 56.12 34.20 37.83
N SER A 549 56.45 34.82 38.96
CA SER A 549 57.40 34.29 39.94
C SER A 549 56.76 33.31 40.96
N SER A 550 55.43 33.26 41.02
CA SER A 550 54.65 32.42 41.96
C SER A 550 54.11 31.11 41.34
N VAL A 551 54.33 30.88 40.03
CA VAL A 551 53.87 29.71 39.27
C VAL A 551 55.00 28.73 39.01
#